data_AF-A0A5C6V241-F1
#
_entry.id   AF-A0A5C6V241-F1
#
_cell.length_a   1.000
_cell.length_b   1.000
_cell.length_c   1.000
_cell.angle_alpha   90.00
_cell.angle_beta   90.00
_cell.angle_gamma   90.00
#
_symmetry.space_group_name_H-M   'P 1'
#
loop_
_entity.id
_entity.type
_entity.pdbx_description
1 polymer ?
#
loop_
_entity_poly.entity_id
_entity_poly.type
_entity_poly.pdbx_seq_one_letter_code
_entity_poly.pdbx_strand_id
1 'polypeptide(L)'
;MNTFKANTKKSNGVSLARVLVDFLNGSFLTRESVLKQVPYLLFLVFIMFIYIGYGYYAEKTVRKVYKMDTEVKELKSKYTSTFSRLETKKQQSNVAETVSNLGLVESRVPPFKIVVEE
;
A
#
# COMPACT_ATOMS: atom_id res chain seq x y z
N MET A 1 -62.71 24.77 -27.94
CA MET A 1 -62.44 24.91 -26.50
C MET A 1 -62.59 23.54 -25.86
N ASN A 2 -61.72 23.19 -24.90
CA ASN A 2 -61.74 21.99 -24.04
C ASN A 2 -61.06 20.76 -24.62
N THR A 3 -60.16 20.05 -23.93
CA THR A 3 -59.46 20.24 -22.65
C THR A 3 -58.37 19.16 -22.65
N PHE A 4 -57.09 19.54 -22.64
CA PHE A 4 -56.00 18.59 -22.42
C PHE A 4 -56.07 18.08 -20.98
N LYS A 5 -56.59 16.88 -20.78
CA LYS A 5 -56.45 16.15 -19.52
C LYS A 5 -55.26 15.20 -19.66
N ALA A 6 -54.08 15.70 -19.26
CA ALA A 6 -52.90 14.85 -19.10
C ALA A 6 -53.17 13.84 -17.98
N ASN A 7 -53.45 12.60 -18.37
CA ASN A 7 -53.53 11.47 -17.47
C ASN A 7 -52.11 11.02 -17.12
N THR A 8 -51.57 11.53 -16.00
CA THR A 8 -50.27 11.13 -15.46
C THR A 8 -50.40 9.74 -14.85
N LYS A 9 -50.11 8.74 -15.67
CA LYS A 9 -50.07 7.33 -15.31
C LYS A 9 -49.01 7.12 -14.21
N LYS A 10 -49.46 7.05 -12.95
CA LYS A 10 -48.63 6.75 -11.78
C LYS A 10 -48.08 5.33 -11.90
N SER A 11 -46.77 5.24 -12.14
CA SER A 11 -46.01 4.00 -12.22
C SER A 11 -46.13 3.21 -10.90
N ASN A 12 -46.74 2.03 -10.97
CA ASN A 12 -46.85 1.06 -9.88
C ASN A 12 -45.60 0.17 -9.80
N GLY A 13 -44.41 0.74 -9.92
CA GLY A 13 -43.17 0.05 -9.58
C GLY A 13 -42.95 0.12 -8.08
N VAL A 14 -42.91 -1.02 -7.39
CA VAL A 14 -42.49 -1.07 -5.97
C VAL A 14 -41.07 -0.51 -5.90
N SER A 15 -40.93 0.73 -5.47
CA SER A 15 -39.63 1.39 -5.42
C SER A 15 -38.80 0.75 -4.31
N LEU A 16 -37.55 0.40 -4.62
CA LEU A 16 -36.59 -0.11 -3.64
C LEU A 16 -36.45 0.84 -2.44
N ALA A 17 -36.62 2.14 -2.67
CA ALA A 17 -36.69 3.14 -1.61
C ALA A 17 -37.85 2.90 -0.63
N ARG A 18 -39.04 2.48 -1.10
CA ARG A 18 -40.17 2.17 -0.23
C ARG A 18 -39.90 0.90 0.58
N VAL A 19 -39.29 -0.12 -0.02
CA VAL A 19 -38.89 -1.35 0.67
C VAL A 19 -37.83 -1.08 1.76
N LEU A 20 -36.85 -0.21 1.46
CA LEU A 20 -35.87 0.23 2.46
C LEU A 20 -36.52 1.05 3.58
N VAL A 21 -37.44 1.95 3.26
CA VAL A 21 -38.18 2.74 4.25
C VAL A 21 -39.08 1.85 5.10
N ASP A 22 -39.74 0.84 4.53
CA ASP A 22 -40.59 -0.10 5.26
C ASP A 22 -39.78 -1.02 6.18
N PHE A 23 -38.53 -1.33 5.79
CA PHE A 23 -37.54 -2.04 6.61
C PHE A 23 -37.05 -1.16 7.77
N LEU A 24 -36.72 0.11 7.50
CA LEU A 24 -36.30 1.09 8.52
C LEU A 24 -37.43 1.47 9.49
N ASN A 25 -38.67 1.53 9.01
CA ASN A 25 -39.86 1.79 9.82
C ASN A 25 -40.22 0.62 10.76
N GLY A 26 -39.45 -0.48 10.74
CA GLY A 26 -39.60 -1.57 11.71
C GLY A 26 -40.80 -2.47 11.47
N SER A 27 -41.59 -2.24 10.42
CA SER A 27 -42.75 -3.07 10.05
C SER A 27 -42.38 -4.55 9.78
N PHE A 28 -41.12 -4.78 9.38
CA PHE A 28 -40.55 -6.12 9.22
C PHE A 28 -40.09 -6.73 10.55
N LEU A 29 -39.56 -5.90 11.46
CA LEU A 29 -39.05 -6.32 12.77
C LEU A 29 -40.17 -6.65 13.77
N THR A 30 -41.36 -6.08 13.61
CA THR A 30 -42.52 -6.34 14.47
C THR A 30 -43.23 -7.66 14.19
N ARG A 31 -42.81 -8.42 13.16
CA ARG A 31 -43.31 -9.78 12.94
C ARG A 31 -42.85 -10.69 14.08
N GLU A 32 -43.78 -11.43 14.69
CA GLU A 32 -43.51 -12.29 15.85
C GLU A 32 -42.34 -13.28 15.66
N SER A 33 -42.11 -13.73 14.42
CA SER A 33 -40.98 -14.60 14.06
C SER A 33 -39.63 -13.89 14.11
N VAL A 34 -39.59 -12.61 13.72
CA VAL A 34 -38.37 -11.78 13.69
C VAL A 34 -38.03 -11.31 15.11
N LEU A 35 -39.03 -11.02 15.94
CA LEU A 35 -38.84 -10.69 17.35
C LEU A 35 -38.07 -11.77 18.12
N LYS A 36 -38.31 -13.06 17.82
CA LYS A 36 -37.56 -14.20 18.40
C LYS A 36 -36.09 -14.25 17.95
N GLN A 37 -35.75 -13.62 16.83
CA GLN A 37 -34.43 -13.64 16.20
C GLN A 37 -33.68 -12.31 16.33
N VAL A 38 -34.24 -11.33 17.03
CA VAL A 38 -33.60 -10.04 17.37
C VAL A 38 -32.17 -10.20 17.90
N PRO A 39 -31.85 -11.11 18.86
CA PRO A 39 -30.47 -11.25 19.33
C PRO A 39 -29.49 -11.69 18.24
N TYR A 40 -29.95 -12.50 17.27
CA TYR A 40 -29.14 -12.90 16.12
C TYR A 40 -28.91 -11.75 15.12
N LEU A 41 -29.93 -10.92 14.90
CA LEU A 41 -29.81 -9.75 14.02
C LEU A 41 -28.83 -8.71 14.61
N LEU A 42 -28.88 -8.51 15.93
CA LEU A 42 -27.93 -7.66 16.65
C LEU A 42 -26.49 -8.19 16.52
N PHE A 43 -26.31 -9.51 16.61
CA PHE A 43 -25.01 -10.14 16.37
C PHE A 43 -24.46 -9.88 14.96
N LEU A 44 -25.30 -9.95 13.92
CA LEU A 44 -24.88 -9.63 12.55
C LEU A 44 -24.49 -8.16 12.40
N VAL A 45 -25.27 -7.24 12.98
CA VAL A 45 -24.96 -5.81 12.99
C VAL A 45 -23.65 -5.54 13.73
N PHE A 46 -23.39 -6.26 14.83
CA PHE A 46 -22.13 -6.18 15.56
C PHE A 46 -20.94 -6.63 14.70
N ILE A 47 -21.04 -7.76 13.99
CA ILE A 47 -20.02 -8.21 13.04
C ILE A 47 -19.82 -7.17 11.92
N MET A 48 -20.90 -6.56 11.42
CA MET A 48 -20.82 -5.53 10.40
C MET A 48 -20.01 -4.31 10.88
N PHE A 49 -20.19 -3.88 12.13
CA PHE A 49 -19.36 -2.82 12.72
C PHE A 49 -17.90 -3.22 12.84
N ILE A 50 -17.61 -4.45 13.28
CA ILE A 50 -16.24 -4.99 13.33
C ILE A 50 -15.62 -4.98 11.93
N TYR A 51 -16.37 -5.39 10.91
CA TYR A 51 -15.90 -5.45 9.53
C TYR A 51 -15.52 -4.07 8.99
N ILE A 52 -16.37 -3.06 9.21
CA ILE A 52 -16.08 -1.67 8.83
C ILE A 52 -14.82 -1.18 9.55
N GLY A 53 -14.70 -1.44 10.86
CA GLY A 53 -13.52 -1.10 11.65
C GLY A 53 -12.24 -1.76 11.14
N TYR A 54 -12.32 -3.03 10.76
CA TYR A 54 -11.22 -3.77 10.17
C TYR A 54 -10.78 -3.18 8.83
N GLY A 55 -11.73 -2.75 7.99
CA GLY A 55 -11.43 -2.06 6.73
C GLY A 55 -10.57 -0.81 6.92
N TYR A 56 -10.91 0.05 7.90
CA TYR A 56 -10.11 1.23 8.23
C TYR A 56 -8.72 0.88 8.76
N TYR A 57 -8.59 -0.21 9.53
CA TYR A 57 -7.29 -0.68 10.01
C TYR A 57 -6.42 -1.19 8.86
N ALA A 58 -7.00 -1.95 7.93
CA ALA A 58 -6.32 -2.47 6.76
C ALA A 58 -5.79 -1.33 5.88
N GLU A 59 -6.59 -0.30 5.60
CA GLU A 59 -6.16 0.85 4.79
C GLU A 59 -4.94 1.56 5.43
N LYS A 60 -4.98 1.79 6.75
CA LYS A 60 -3.86 2.42 7.47
C LYS A 60 -2.60 1.56 7.41
N THR A 61 -2.73 0.25 7.55
CA THR A 61 -1.61 -0.69 7.49
C THR A 61 -0.99 -0.73 6.10
N VAL A 62 -1.81 -0.81 5.05
CA VAL A 62 -1.34 -0.76 3.66
C VAL A 62 -0.56 0.53 3.40
N ARG A 63 -1.08 1.68 3.85
CA ARG A 63 -0.36 2.97 3.70
C ARG A 63 0.98 3.00 4.42
N LYS A 64 1.11 2.36 5.59
CA LYS A 64 2.39 2.24 6.29
C LYS A 64 3.38 1.36 5.53
N VAL A 65 2.93 0.23 5.00
CA VAL A 65 3.77 -0.67 4.19
C VAL A 65 4.36 0.07 2.99
N TYR A 66 3.56 0.84 2.26
CA TYR A 66 4.06 1.63 1.13
C TYR A 66 5.13 2.67 1.53
N LYS A 67 4.97 3.32 2.69
CA LYS A 67 5.99 4.27 3.20
C LYS A 67 7.29 3.55 3.53
N MET A 68 7.21 2.44 4.26
CA MET A 68 8.38 1.64 4.62
C MET A 68 9.11 1.10 3.39
N ASP A 69 8.39 0.63 2.36
CA ASP A 69 9.00 0.17 1.11
C ASP A 69 9.75 1.29 0.39
N THR A 70 9.19 2.50 0.39
CA THR A 70 9.84 3.69 -0.17
C THR A 70 11.13 4.03 0.58
N GLU A 71 11.12 3.98 1.91
CA GLU A 71 12.30 4.23 2.76
C GLU A 71 13.40 3.20 2.49
N VAL A 72 13.06 1.91 2.40
CA VAL A 72 14.01 0.84 2.07
C VAL A 72 14.62 1.05 0.69
N LYS A 73 13.80 1.43 -0.30
CA LYS A 73 14.26 1.72 -1.65
C LYS A 73 15.22 2.91 -1.68
N GLU A 74 14.92 3.97 -0.92
CA GLU A 74 15.80 5.14 -0.79
C GLU A 74 17.13 4.76 -0.13
N LEU A 75 17.11 3.98 0.95
CA LEU A 75 18.31 3.51 1.64
C LEU A 75 19.19 2.68 0.72
N LYS A 76 18.59 1.74 -0.03
CA LYS A 76 19.31 0.91 -0.99
C LYS A 76 19.96 1.76 -2.09
N SER A 77 19.24 2.77 -2.59
CA SER A 77 19.77 3.71 -3.58
C SER A 77 20.98 4.49 -3.04
N LYS A 78 20.89 5.01 -1.81
CA LYS A 78 22.01 5.70 -1.14
C LYS A 78 23.23 4.79 -0.95
N TYR A 79 23.00 3.53 -0.56
CA TYR A 79 24.07 2.54 -0.43
C TYR A 79 24.76 2.30 -1.77
N THR A 80 24.01 1.99 -2.83
CA THR A 80 24.58 1.74 -4.16
C THR A 80 25.35 2.93 -4.69
N SER A 81 24.82 4.15 -4.53
CA SER A 81 25.52 5.38 -4.94
C SER A 81 26.83 5.58 -4.17
N THR A 82 26.80 5.39 -2.85
CA THR A 82 27.99 5.53 -2.00
C THR A 82 29.04 4.47 -2.32
N PHE A 83 28.61 3.22 -2.52
CA PHE A 83 29.47 2.11 -2.91
C PHE A 83 30.11 2.35 -4.27
N SER A 84 29.33 2.81 -5.26
CA SER A 84 29.86 3.17 -6.58
C SER A 84 30.94 4.25 -6.48
N ARG A 85 30.72 5.29 -5.65
CA ARG A 85 31.72 6.34 -5.44
C ARG A 85 32.99 5.82 -4.77
N LEU A 86 32.85 4.89 -3.82
CA LEU A 86 33.99 4.23 -3.18
C LEU A 86 34.78 3.40 -4.20
N GLU A 87 34.08 2.63 -5.03
CA GLU A 87 34.72 1.78 -6.03
C GLU A 87 35.46 2.61 -7.07
N THR A 88 34.86 3.69 -7.57
CA THR A 88 35.56 4.66 -8.45
C THR A 88 36.85 5.15 -7.79
N LYS A 89 36.82 5.54 -6.51
CA LYS A 89 38.04 5.98 -5.80
C LYS A 89 39.09 4.89 -5.62
N LYS A 90 38.69 3.62 -5.54
CA LYS A 90 39.60 2.46 -5.41
C LYS A 90 40.18 2.02 -6.75
N GLN A 91 39.65 2.49 -7.89
CA GLN A 91 40.19 2.15 -9.20
C GLN A 91 41.66 2.57 -9.30
N GLN A 92 42.48 1.67 -9.84
CA GLN A 92 43.93 1.86 -9.98
C GLN A 92 44.29 3.14 -10.72
N SER A 93 43.54 3.52 -11.75
CA SER A 93 43.72 4.79 -12.48
C SER A 93 43.53 6.03 -11.58
N ASN A 94 42.45 6.08 -10.80
CA ASN A 94 42.17 7.19 -9.88
C ASN A 94 43.18 7.25 -8.74
N VAL A 95 43.61 6.09 -8.24
CA VAL A 95 44.68 6.03 -7.24
C VAL A 95 45.98 6.56 -7.85
N ALA A 96 46.43 6.03 -9.00
CA ALA A 96 47.65 6.45 -9.67
C ALA A 96 47.69 7.96 -9.98
N GLU A 97 46.57 8.54 -10.42
CA GLU A 97 46.43 9.99 -10.62
C GLU A 97 46.54 10.77 -9.30
N THR A 98 45.89 10.29 -8.23
CA THR A 98 45.95 10.94 -6.91
C THR A 98 47.36 10.90 -6.32
N VAL A 99 48.11 9.80 -6.51
CA VAL A 99 49.48 9.65 -5.99
C VAL A 99 50.55 10.25 -6.90
N SER A 100 50.23 10.65 -8.13
CA SER A 100 51.22 11.22 -9.06
C SER A 100 51.83 12.52 -8.54
N ASN A 101 51.07 13.31 -7.79
CA ASN A 101 51.54 14.54 -7.13
C ASN A 101 52.56 14.26 -6.01
N LEU A 102 52.62 13.03 -5.49
CA LEU A 102 53.63 12.60 -4.52
C LEU A 102 54.86 11.96 -5.21
N GLY A 103 54.93 11.92 -6.54
CA GLY A 103 56.03 11.32 -7.30
C GLY A 103 56.05 9.78 -7.27
N LEU A 104 54.97 9.14 -6.82
CA LEU A 104 54.84 7.69 -6.76
C LEU A 104 54.34 7.14 -8.11
N VAL A 105 55.02 6.13 -8.64
CA VAL A 105 54.73 5.50 -9.95
C VAL A 105 54.24 4.06 -9.76
N GLU A 106 53.29 3.68 -10.61
CA GLU A 106 52.69 2.34 -10.59
C GLU A 106 53.73 1.29 -11.02
N SER A 107 53.93 0.25 -10.21
CA SER A 107 54.85 -0.85 -10.55
C SER A 107 54.25 -1.71 -11.67
N ARG A 108 54.77 -1.55 -12.88
CA ARG A 108 54.38 -2.36 -14.06
C ARG A 108 55.07 -3.73 -14.11
N VAL A 109 56.03 -3.95 -13.23
CA VAL A 109 56.82 -5.19 -13.15
C VAL A 109 56.30 -6.03 -11.99
N PRO A 110 55.99 -7.32 -12.20
CA PRO A 110 55.59 -8.20 -11.10
C PRO A 110 56.75 -8.37 -10.10
N PRO A 111 56.45 -8.49 -8.79
CA PRO A 111 57.48 -8.68 -7.77
C PRO A 111 58.17 -10.03 -7.93
N PHE A 112 59.49 -10.05 -7.78
CA PHE A 112 60.28 -11.29 -7.83
C PHE A 112 60.07 -12.11 -6.57
N LYS A 113 59.72 -13.40 -6.73
CA LYS A 113 59.69 -14.36 -5.62
C LYS A 113 61.14 -14.71 -5.29
N ILE A 114 61.65 -14.20 -4.16
CA ILE A 114 62.94 -14.61 -3.62
C ILE A 114 62.74 -16.01 -3.04
N VAL A 115 63.26 -17.02 -3.74
CA VAL A 115 63.36 -18.38 -3.20
C VAL A 115 64.73 -18.47 -2.56
N VAL A 116 64.77 -18.66 -1.25
CA VAL A 116 66.01 -18.96 -0.53
C VAL A 116 66.23 -20.46 -0.69
N GLU A 117 67.24 -20.84 -1.47
CA GLU A 117 67.76 -22.20 -1.45
C GLU A 117 68.60 -22.34 -0.18
N GLU A 118 68.22 -23.28 0.69
CA GLU A 118 69.05 -23.71 1.83
C GLU A 118 70.30 -24.45 1.36
#